data_AF-A0A534SN64-F1
#
_entry.id   AF-A0A534SN64-F1
#
_cell.length_a   1.000
_cell.length_b   1.000
_cell.length_c   1.000
_cell.angle_alpha   90.00
_cell.angle_beta   90.00
_cell.angle_gamma   90.00
#
_symmetry.space_group_name_H-M   'P 1'
#
loop_
_entity.id
_entity.type
_entity.pdbx_description
1 polymer ?
#
loop_
_entity_poly.entity_id
_entity_poly.type
_entity_poly.pdbx_seq_one_letter_code
_entity_poly.pdbx_strand_id
1 'polypeptide(L)' 'DKISEELIERVYAPIGLDIATETPAEIAVSILSEVIKVRRGGSAPSLSGH' A
#
# COMPACT_ATOMS: atom_id res chain seq x y z
N ASP A 1 -21.70 -10.82 -9.91
CA ASP A 1 -21.95 -10.37 -8.53
C ASP A 1 -21.21 -9.08 -8.24
N LYS A 2 -21.75 -8.21 -7.37
CA LYS A 2 -21.12 -6.93 -6.98
C LYS A 2 -20.25 -7.12 -5.74
N ILE A 3 -19.11 -6.42 -5.66
CA ILE A 3 -18.25 -6.35 -4.47
C ILE A 3 -18.84 -5.31 -3.49
N SER A 4 -18.74 -5.54 -2.18
CA SER A 4 -19.20 -4.57 -1.17
C SER A 4 -18.27 -3.36 -1.08
N GLU A 5 -18.84 -2.19 -0.81
CA GLU A 5 -18.07 -0.94 -0.65
C GLU A 5 -17.03 -1.05 0.48
N GLU A 6 -17.40 -1.67 1.60
CA GLU A 6 -16.49 -1.92 2.73
C GLU A 6 -15.25 -2.72 2.33
N LEU A 7 -15.38 -3.64 1.36
CA LEU A 7 -14.23 -4.40 0.88
C LEU A 7 -13.32 -3.51 0.03
N ILE A 8 -13.90 -2.60 -0.76
CA ILE A 8 -13.18 -1.65 -1.62
C ILE A 8 -12.41 -0.64 -0.77
N GLU A 9 -13.01 -0.11 0.30
CA GLU A 9 -12.38 0.85 1.21
C GLU A 9 -11.10 0.32 1.87
N ARG A 10 -10.94 -1.01 1.96
CA ARG A 10 -9.76 -1.67 2.53
C ARG A 10 -8.64 -1.93 1.52
N VAL A 11 -8.84 -1.60 0.25
CA VAL A 11 -7.87 -1.83 -0.82
C VAL A 11 -6.86 -0.69 -0.89
N TYR A 12 -5.58 -1.04 -0.89
CA TYR A 12 -4.48 -0.12 -1.15
C TYR A 12 -4.14 -0.20 -2.64
N ALA A 13 -4.56 0.81 -3.41
CA ALA A 13 -4.30 0.89 -4.84
C ALA A 13 -4.04 2.36 -5.24
N PRO A 14 -2.85 2.69 -5.78
CA PRO A 14 -1.66 1.85 -5.91
C PRO A 14 -1.11 1.35 -4.55
N ILE A 15 -0.58 0.12 -4.53
CA ILE A 15 0.04 -0.51 -3.35
C ILE A 15 1.49 -0.06 -3.20
N GLY A 16 1.94 0.12 -1.96
CA GLY A 16 3.30 0.47 -1.60
C GLY A 16 3.42 1.80 -0.85
N LEU A 17 4.56 1.97 -0.18
CA LEU A 17 4.96 3.27 0.35
C LEU A 17 5.48 4.18 -0.76
N ASP A 18 5.27 5.48 -0.59
CA ASP A 18 5.79 6.51 -1.49
C ASP A 18 7.27 6.77 -1.23
N ILE A 19 8.13 5.96 -1.88
CA ILE A 19 9.59 6.02 -1.76
C ILE A 19 10.29 6.12 -3.13
N ALA A 20 9.58 6.62 -4.15
CA ALA A 20 10.09 6.78 -5.52
C ALA A 20 10.71 5.49 -6.12
N THR A 21 9.98 4.38 -6.06
CA THR A 21 10.44 3.08 -6.59
C THR A 21 10.37 3.01 -8.12
N GLU A 22 11.37 2.40 -8.76
CA GLU A 22 11.40 2.19 -10.22
C GLU A 22 11.64 0.73 -10.59
N THR A 23 12.50 0.03 -9.85
CA THR A 23 12.87 -1.36 -10.14
C THR A 23 11.95 -2.35 -9.45
N PRO A 24 11.82 -3.60 -9.96
CA PRO A 24 11.02 -4.63 -9.29
C PRO A 24 11.44 -4.90 -7.83
N ALA A 25 12.75 -4.80 -7.54
CA ALA A 25 13.26 -4.97 -6.18
C ALA A 25 12.81 -3.84 -5.24
N GLU A 26 12.85 -2.60 -5.72
CA GLU A 26 12.35 -1.44 -4.96
C GLU A 26 10.85 -1.52 -4.74
N ILE A 27 10.07 -1.89 -5.77
CA ILE A 27 8.63 -2.10 -5.67
C ILE A 27 8.31 -3.17 -4.62
N ALA A 28 9.05 -4.28 -4.60
CA ALA A 28 8.87 -5.33 -3.60
C ALA A 28 9.13 -4.81 -2.17
N VAL A 29 10.19 -4.01 -1.96
CA VAL A 29 10.46 -3.39 -0.66
C VAL A 29 9.35 -2.41 -0.28
N SER A 30 8.86 -1.59 -1.21
CA SER A 30 7.76 -0.65 -0.97
C SER A 30 6.47 -1.36 -0.55
N ILE A 31 6.10 -2.46 -1.21
CA ILE A 31 4.94 -3.29 -0.87
C ILE A 31 5.08 -3.89 0.53
N LEU A 32 6.20 -4.56 0.81
CA LEU A 32 6.43 -5.20 2.10
C LEU A 32 6.46 -4.18 3.25
N SER A 33 6.99 -2.99 2.99
CA SER A 33 7.00 -1.89 3.96
C SER A 33 5.60 -1.38 4.27
N GLU A 34 4.70 -1.30 3.28
CA GLU A 34 3.29 -0.95 3.51
C GLU A 34 2.57 -2.01 4.36
N VAL A 35 2.83 -3.30 4.11
CA VAL A 35 2.29 -4.39 4.95
C VAL A 35 2.74 -4.26 6.41
N ILE A 36 4.02 -3.96 6.65
CA ILE A 36 4.55 -3.76 8.00
C ILE A 36 3.91 -2.52 8.64
N LYS A 37 3.80 -1.42 7.89
CA LYS A 37 3.17 -0.18 8.37
C LYS A 37 1.75 -0.43 8.88
N VAL A 38 0.91 -1.09 8.09
CA VAL A 38 -0.48 -1.41 8.47
C VAL A 38 -0.51 -2.31 9.71
N ARG A 39 0.38 -3.31 9.80
CA ARG A 39 0.44 -4.23 10.95
C ARG A 39 0.96 -3.59 12.24
N ARG A 40 1.74 -2.51 12.16
CA ARG A 40 2.41 -1.90 13.31
C ARG A 40 1.91 -0.50 13.64
N GLY A 41 1.03 0.08 12.83
CA GLY A 41 0.50 1.44 13.02
C GLY A 41 1.51 2.54 12.68
N GLY A 42 2.37 2.31 11.69
CA GLY A 42 3.37 3.31 11.26
C GLY A 42 2.75 4.48 10.48
N SER A 43 3.49 5.58 10.36
CA SER A 43 3.04 6.83 9.73
C SER A 43 3.66 7.14 8.36
N ALA A 44 4.40 6.18 7.76
CA ALA A 44 5.00 6.39 6.44
C ALA A 44 3.91 6.61 5.35
N PRO A 45 4.14 7.48 4.36
CA PRO A 45 3.14 7.80 3.34
C PRO A 45 2.82 6.57 2.47
N SER A 46 1.53 6.29 2.26
CA SER A 46 1.05 5.31 1.26
C SER A 46 0.91 5.98 -0.10
N LEU A 47 1.15 5.22 -1.17
CA LEU A 47 0.81 5.65 -2.52
C LEU A 47 -0.72 5.79 -2.70
N SER A 48 -1.52 4.93 -2.05
CA SER A 48 -2.99 4.99 -2.10
C SER A 48 -3.63 6.19 -1.39
N GLY A 49 -2.85 6.98 -0.63
CA GLY A 49 -3.32 8.16 0.09
C GLY A 49 -3.19 9.46 -0.70
N HIS A 50 -2.70 9.41 -1.94
CA HIS A 50 -2.51 10.54 -2.86
C HIS A 50 -3.60 10.58 -3.93
#